data_AF-A0A376FFP2-F1
#
_entry.id   AF-A0A376FFP2-F1
#
_cell.length_a   1.000
_cell.length_b   1.000
_cell.length_c   1.000
_cell.angle_alpha   90.00
_cell.angle_beta   90.00
_cell.angle_gamma   90.00
#
_symmetry.space_group_name_H-M   'P 1'
#
loop_
_entity.id
_entity.type
_entity.pdbx_description
1 polymer ?
#
loop_
_entity_poly.entity_id
_entity_poly.type
_entity_poly.pdbx_seq_one_letter_code
_entity_poly.pdbx_strand_id
1 'polypeptide(L)'
;MTDKTIPFSVLDLAPIPQGSSAREAFSHSLDLAQLAEKRGYHRYWLTEHHNMVGIASAATSVLIGYLAANTTTLHLGSGGVMLPNHAPLVIAEQFGTLNTLYPGRIDLGLGRAPGSDQPTMRALRRHMSGDIDNFPRDVAELVDWFDARDPNPHVRPVPGYGEKIPVWLLGSSLYSAQLAAQLGLPFAFASHFAPDMLHQALHLYRTNFKPSERLEKPYAMVCINIIAADSNRDAEFLFTSMQQAFVKLRRGGDGPASAAGGEYASAVVSLRTVWRAAGAEHVAGRR
;
A
#
# COMPACT_ATOMS: atom_id res chain seq x y z
N MET A 1 -22.61 22.71 9.13
CA MET A 1 -21.85 21.46 9.30
C MET A 1 -21.48 20.98 7.92
N THR A 2 -20.22 21.05 7.51
CA THR A 2 -19.82 20.57 6.18
C THR A 2 -19.87 19.05 6.20
N ASP A 3 -20.78 18.49 5.41
CA ASP A 3 -20.89 17.07 5.13
C ASP A 3 -19.59 16.59 4.46
N LYS A 4 -18.59 16.22 5.27
CA LYS A 4 -17.29 15.74 4.77
C LYS A 4 -17.43 14.26 4.49
N THR A 5 -17.86 13.92 3.29
CA THR A 5 -17.76 12.56 2.76
C THR A 5 -16.30 12.12 2.78
N ILE A 6 -15.98 11.08 3.53
CA ILE A 6 -14.64 10.48 3.56
C ILE A 6 -14.46 9.70 2.24
N PRO A 7 -13.44 10.01 1.42
CA PRO A 7 -13.21 9.28 0.19
C PRO A 7 -12.79 7.83 0.47
N PHE A 8 -13.35 6.88 -0.28
CA PHE A 8 -12.94 5.48 -0.24
C PHE A 8 -11.86 5.20 -1.29
N SER A 9 -10.96 4.27 -0.97
CA SER A 9 -9.85 3.84 -1.84
C SER A 9 -9.67 2.32 -1.71
N VAL A 10 -9.01 1.71 -2.69
CA VAL A 10 -8.66 0.29 -2.70
C VAL A 10 -7.17 0.13 -2.48
N LEU A 11 -6.78 -0.84 -1.64
CA LEU A 11 -5.42 -1.34 -1.54
C LEU A 11 -5.43 -2.80 -1.98
N ASP A 12 -4.81 -3.09 -3.11
CA ASP A 12 -4.78 -4.41 -3.72
C ASP A 12 -3.38 -5.06 -3.61
N LEU A 13 -3.41 -6.36 -3.31
CA LEU A 13 -2.23 -7.23 -3.28
C LEU A 13 -2.11 -8.05 -4.56
N ALA A 14 -3.04 -7.95 -5.52
CA ALA A 14 -3.16 -8.86 -6.65
C ALA A 14 -3.05 -10.34 -6.20
N PRO A 15 -3.94 -10.79 -5.29
CA PRO A 15 -3.85 -12.12 -4.71
C PRO A 15 -3.99 -13.20 -5.78
N ILE A 16 -3.26 -14.30 -5.61
CA ILE A 16 -3.38 -15.52 -6.43
C ILE A 16 -4.12 -16.57 -5.58
N PRO A 17 -5.44 -16.76 -5.78
CA PRO A 17 -6.19 -17.80 -5.08
C PRO A 17 -5.69 -19.20 -5.41
N GLN A 18 -5.99 -20.16 -4.53
CA GLN A 18 -5.74 -21.57 -4.83
C GLN A 18 -6.40 -22.00 -6.14
N GLY A 19 -5.62 -22.63 -7.02
CA GLY A 19 -6.07 -23.08 -8.34
C GLY A 19 -6.06 -21.99 -9.42
N SER A 20 -5.63 -20.77 -9.09
CA SER A 20 -5.52 -19.64 -10.02
C SER A 20 -4.07 -19.41 -10.46
N SER A 21 -3.89 -18.58 -11.48
CA SER A 21 -2.60 -18.09 -11.99
C SER A 21 -2.38 -16.59 -11.73
N ALA A 22 -1.14 -16.12 -11.86
CA ALA A 22 -0.82 -14.69 -11.81
C ALA A 22 -1.52 -13.89 -12.92
N ARG A 23 -1.76 -14.50 -14.09
CA ARG A 23 -2.51 -13.88 -15.17
C ARG A 23 -3.95 -13.56 -14.75
N GLU A 24 -4.62 -14.53 -14.12
CA GLU A 24 -5.98 -14.34 -13.60
C GLU A 24 -6.00 -13.29 -12.49
N ALA A 25 -5.00 -13.27 -11.61
CA ALA A 25 -4.87 -12.22 -10.59
C ALA A 25 -4.81 -10.81 -11.22
N PHE A 26 -4.04 -10.62 -12.29
CA PHE A 26 -3.98 -9.33 -12.99
C PHE A 26 -5.31 -8.96 -13.65
N SER A 27 -6.02 -9.92 -14.27
CA SER A 27 -7.36 -9.67 -14.79
C SER A 27 -8.33 -9.25 -13.68
N HIS A 28 -8.30 -9.92 -12.52
CA HIS A 28 -9.14 -9.55 -11.37
C HIS A 28 -8.79 -8.16 -10.81
N SER A 29 -7.51 -7.80 -10.73
CA SER A 29 -7.09 -6.46 -10.35
C SER A 29 -7.63 -5.40 -11.31
N LEU A 30 -7.62 -5.68 -12.62
CA LEU A 30 -8.21 -4.77 -13.61
C LEU A 30 -9.72 -4.63 -13.45
N ASP A 31 -10.44 -5.74 -13.32
CA ASP A 31 -11.89 -5.73 -13.10
C ASP A 31 -12.25 -4.92 -11.84
N LEU A 32 -11.48 -5.10 -10.77
CA LEU A 32 -11.67 -4.36 -9.52
C LEU A 32 -11.34 -2.86 -9.67
N ALA A 33 -10.30 -2.51 -10.42
CA ALA A 33 -9.94 -1.10 -10.67
C ALA A 33 -11.04 -0.39 -11.48
N GLN A 34 -11.55 -1.03 -12.54
CA GLN A 34 -12.65 -0.49 -13.34
C GLN A 34 -13.95 -0.37 -12.53
N LEU A 35 -14.24 -1.35 -11.67
CA LEU A 35 -15.37 -1.27 -10.76
C LEU A 35 -15.20 -0.14 -9.74
N ALA A 36 -14.02 0.00 -9.15
CA ALA A 36 -13.72 1.07 -8.19
C ALA A 36 -13.90 2.46 -8.82
N GLU A 37 -13.40 2.65 -10.05
CA GLU A 37 -13.62 3.87 -10.83
C GLU A 37 -15.12 4.14 -11.05
N LYS A 38 -15.87 3.15 -11.54
CA LYS A 38 -17.32 3.27 -11.77
C LYS A 38 -18.10 3.58 -10.49
N ARG A 39 -17.60 3.16 -9.33
CA ARG A 39 -18.23 3.38 -8.01
C ARG A 39 -17.75 4.65 -7.32
N GLY A 40 -16.89 5.46 -7.95
CA GLY A 40 -16.43 6.73 -7.42
C GLY A 40 -15.40 6.60 -6.30
N TYR A 41 -14.65 5.49 -6.24
CA TYR A 41 -13.48 5.40 -5.38
C TYR A 41 -12.44 6.43 -5.84
N HIS A 42 -11.79 7.06 -4.88
CA HIS A 42 -10.79 8.08 -5.19
C HIS A 42 -9.50 7.46 -5.75
N ARG A 43 -9.12 6.27 -5.26
CA ARG A 43 -7.77 5.69 -5.50
C ARG A 43 -7.78 4.18 -5.53
N TYR A 44 -6.78 3.63 -6.22
CA TYR A 44 -6.45 2.22 -6.25
C TYR A 44 -4.94 2.06 -6.16
N TRP A 45 -4.48 1.43 -5.08
CA TRP A 45 -3.07 1.24 -4.80
C TRP A 45 -2.67 -0.22 -4.84
N LEU A 46 -1.48 -0.48 -5.36
CA LEU A 46 -0.87 -1.81 -5.38
C LEU A 46 0.25 -1.90 -4.35
N THR A 47 0.28 -2.99 -3.58
CA THR A 47 1.36 -3.27 -2.64
C THR A 47 2.54 -3.97 -3.31
N GLU A 48 3.74 -3.81 -2.78
CA GLU A 48 4.92 -4.56 -3.24
C GLU A 48 5.24 -5.70 -2.27
N HIS A 49 5.23 -6.94 -2.76
CA HIS A 49 5.65 -8.13 -2.01
C HIS A 49 6.50 -9.04 -2.90
N HIS A 50 7.59 -9.58 -2.34
CA HIS A 50 8.49 -10.48 -3.06
C HIS A 50 8.43 -11.88 -2.47
N ASN A 51 8.66 -12.89 -3.32
CA ASN A 51 8.74 -14.30 -2.91
C ASN A 51 7.53 -14.78 -2.08
N MET A 52 6.35 -14.19 -2.31
CA MET A 52 5.09 -14.63 -1.72
C MET A 52 4.21 -15.20 -2.83
N VAL A 53 4.18 -16.54 -2.95
CA VAL A 53 3.53 -17.24 -4.08
C VAL A 53 2.05 -16.91 -4.22
N GLY A 54 1.39 -16.49 -3.13
CA GLY A 54 0.00 -16.03 -3.13
C GLY A 54 -0.23 -14.58 -3.59
N ILE A 55 0.80 -13.83 -3.99
CA ILE A 55 0.73 -12.39 -4.31
C ILE A 55 1.48 -12.09 -5.61
N ALA A 56 0.81 -11.45 -6.58
CA ALA A 56 1.35 -11.21 -7.91
C ALA A 56 1.97 -9.81 -8.12
N SER A 57 1.92 -8.92 -7.12
CA SER A 57 2.16 -7.48 -7.29
C SER A 57 3.62 -7.02 -7.14
N ALA A 58 4.62 -7.91 -7.26
CA ALA A 58 6.04 -7.57 -7.04
C ALA A 58 6.57 -6.47 -7.98
N ALA A 59 6.19 -6.52 -9.28
CA ALA A 59 6.55 -5.53 -10.28
C ALA A 59 5.56 -4.35 -10.27
N THR A 60 5.45 -3.66 -9.13
CA THR A 60 4.39 -2.70 -8.81
C THR A 60 4.16 -1.64 -9.91
N SER A 61 5.21 -0.98 -10.40
CA SER A 61 5.12 0.07 -11.43
C SER A 61 4.59 -0.44 -12.77
N VAL A 62 4.95 -1.67 -13.16
CA VAL A 62 4.44 -2.32 -14.38
C VAL A 62 2.94 -2.56 -14.27
N LEU A 63 2.49 -3.10 -13.12
CA LEU A 63 1.07 -3.38 -12.91
C LEU A 63 0.25 -2.10 -12.78
N ILE A 64 0.78 -1.04 -12.16
CA ILE A 64 0.16 0.30 -12.17
C ILE A 64 -0.05 0.77 -13.61
N GLY A 65 0.97 0.63 -14.47
CA GLY A 65 0.88 1.02 -15.89
C GLY A 65 -0.21 0.27 -16.64
N TYR A 66 -0.36 -1.03 -16.38
CA TYR A 66 -1.45 -1.85 -16.95
C TYR A 66 -2.84 -1.35 -16.50
N LEU A 67 -3.04 -1.07 -15.21
CA LEU A 67 -4.31 -0.56 -14.71
C LEU A 67 -4.61 0.85 -15.22
N ALA A 68 -3.60 1.72 -15.29
CA ALA A 68 -3.72 3.08 -15.78
C ALA A 68 -4.11 3.14 -17.26
N ALA A 69 -3.56 2.25 -18.08
CA ALA A 69 -3.95 2.14 -19.49
C ALA A 69 -5.44 1.79 -19.70
N ASN A 70 -6.10 1.22 -18.69
CA ASN A 70 -7.44 0.66 -18.80
C ASN A 70 -8.48 1.30 -17.84
N THR A 71 -8.14 2.46 -17.27
CA THR A 71 -9.01 3.32 -16.45
C THR A 71 -8.83 4.77 -16.90
N THR A 72 -9.67 5.70 -16.44
CA THR A 72 -9.72 7.07 -16.98
C THR A 72 -9.49 8.16 -15.93
N THR A 73 -10.12 8.07 -14.77
CA THR A 73 -10.13 9.09 -13.71
C THR A 73 -9.55 8.61 -12.38
N LEU A 74 -9.45 7.30 -12.17
CA LEU A 74 -8.99 6.70 -10.92
C LEU A 74 -7.52 7.07 -10.64
N HIS A 75 -7.24 7.56 -9.44
CA HIS A 75 -5.85 7.71 -9.01
C HIS A 75 -5.23 6.33 -8.78
N LEU A 76 -4.07 6.09 -9.36
CA LEU A 76 -3.38 4.82 -9.33
C LEU A 76 -1.99 5.00 -8.73
N GLY A 77 -1.55 4.05 -7.93
CA GLY A 77 -0.28 4.21 -7.26
C GLY A 77 0.20 3.00 -6.51
N SER A 78 1.29 3.19 -5.81
CA SER A 78 1.81 2.20 -4.88
C SER A 78 1.27 2.45 -3.47
N GLY A 79 0.95 1.38 -2.77
CA GLY A 79 0.62 1.39 -1.35
C GLY A 79 1.44 0.38 -0.53
N GLY A 80 2.76 0.28 -0.64
CA GLY A 80 3.74 1.20 -1.23
C GLY A 80 4.89 0.45 -1.88
N VAL A 81 5.76 1.18 -2.58
CA VAL A 81 7.07 0.67 -3.01
C VAL A 81 7.92 0.47 -1.76
N MET A 82 8.52 -0.70 -1.63
CA MET A 82 9.43 -0.99 -0.53
C MET A 82 10.79 -0.35 -0.84
N LEU A 83 10.88 0.96 -0.66
CA LEU A 83 11.99 1.79 -1.14
C LEU A 83 13.38 1.24 -0.78
N PRO A 84 13.61 0.63 0.41
CA PRO A 84 14.91 0.02 0.73
C PRO A 84 15.36 -1.12 -0.19
N ASN A 85 14.49 -1.61 -1.08
CA ASN A 85 14.80 -2.64 -2.09
C ASN A 85 15.25 -2.06 -3.43
N HIS A 86 15.16 -0.73 -3.61
CA HIS A 86 15.33 -0.09 -4.92
C HIS A 86 16.33 1.07 -4.85
N ALA A 87 16.93 1.38 -5.99
CA ALA A 87 17.62 2.65 -6.16
C ALA A 87 16.56 3.77 -6.31
N PRO A 88 16.62 4.87 -5.52
CA PRO A 88 15.65 5.96 -5.61
C PRO A 88 15.51 6.54 -7.01
N LEU A 89 16.61 6.69 -7.75
CA LEU A 89 16.60 7.17 -9.14
C LEU A 89 15.68 6.33 -10.04
N VAL A 90 15.74 5.00 -9.94
CA VAL A 90 14.91 4.09 -10.73
C VAL A 90 13.44 4.25 -10.38
N ILE A 91 13.10 4.42 -9.10
CA ILE A 91 11.72 4.66 -8.67
C ILE A 91 11.22 6.01 -9.21
N ALA A 92 12.04 7.05 -9.15
CA ALA A 92 11.69 8.35 -9.72
C ALA A 92 11.45 8.28 -11.23
N GLU A 93 12.25 7.53 -11.97
CA GLU A 93 12.08 7.34 -13.42
C GLU A 93 10.83 6.52 -13.76
N GLN A 94 10.55 5.46 -13.00
CA GLN A 94 9.35 4.64 -13.20
C GLN A 94 8.08 5.46 -12.96
N PHE A 95 8.00 6.18 -11.85
CA PHE A 95 6.82 6.99 -11.52
C PHE A 95 6.75 8.26 -12.37
N GLY A 96 7.89 8.84 -12.73
CA GLY A 96 8.00 9.87 -13.76
C GLY A 96 7.38 9.42 -15.07
N THR A 97 7.75 8.23 -15.54
CA THR A 97 7.22 7.65 -16.79
C THR A 97 5.72 7.42 -16.69
N LEU A 98 5.25 6.85 -15.58
CA LEU A 98 3.83 6.66 -15.33
C LEU A 98 3.07 7.99 -15.34
N ASN A 99 3.59 9.03 -14.67
CA ASN A 99 2.95 10.34 -14.62
C ASN A 99 2.94 11.03 -16.00
N THR A 100 4.02 10.90 -16.78
CA THR A 100 4.06 11.40 -18.16
C THR A 100 3.01 10.73 -19.05
N LEU A 101 2.83 9.40 -18.92
CA LEU A 101 1.82 8.65 -19.68
C LEU A 101 0.39 8.93 -19.20
N TYR A 102 0.23 9.18 -17.90
CA TYR A 102 -1.06 9.23 -17.22
C TYR A 102 -1.13 10.44 -16.26
N PRO A 103 -1.08 11.67 -16.79
CA PRO A 103 -0.86 12.88 -15.99
C PRO A 103 -1.97 13.12 -14.96
N GLY A 104 -1.56 13.55 -13.77
CA GLY A 104 -2.46 14.03 -12.72
C GLY A 104 -3.15 12.94 -11.90
N ARG A 105 -2.86 11.65 -12.15
CA ARG A 105 -3.52 10.52 -11.47
C ARG A 105 -2.57 9.43 -10.99
N ILE A 106 -1.27 9.71 -10.88
CA ILE A 106 -0.27 8.78 -10.35
C ILE A 106 0.17 9.17 -8.95
N ASP A 107 0.16 8.22 -8.02
CA ASP A 107 0.59 8.40 -6.64
C ASP A 107 1.78 7.48 -6.30
N LEU A 108 2.81 8.02 -5.64
CA LEU A 108 3.93 7.24 -5.11
C LEU A 108 3.79 7.05 -3.60
N GLY A 109 3.28 5.90 -3.16
CA GLY A 109 3.40 5.48 -1.77
C GLY A 109 4.72 4.76 -1.50
N LEU A 110 5.39 5.12 -0.40
CA LEU A 110 6.70 4.58 0.01
C LEU A 110 6.59 3.87 1.36
N GLY A 111 7.10 2.65 1.42
CA GLY A 111 7.22 1.85 2.63
C GLY A 111 8.68 1.61 3.02
N ARG A 112 8.93 1.60 4.33
CA ARG A 112 10.25 1.27 4.91
C ARG A 112 10.48 -0.23 5.08
N ALA A 113 9.41 -1.02 5.18
CA ALA A 113 9.53 -2.45 5.40
C ALA A 113 10.23 -3.13 4.20
N PRO A 114 10.89 -4.28 4.39
CA PRO A 114 11.49 -5.02 3.28
C PRO A 114 10.47 -5.68 2.34
N GLY A 115 9.23 -5.90 2.80
CA GLY A 115 8.20 -6.61 2.03
C GLY A 115 8.51 -8.07 1.69
N SER A 116 9.50 -8.68 2.35
CA SER A 116 9.96 -10.05 2.11
C SER A 116 10.81 -10.61 3.27
N ASP A 117 11.19 -11.89 3.17
CA ASP A 117 12.18 -12.56 4.03
C ASP A 117 13.65 -12.17 3.71
N GLN A 118 14.57 -12.54 4.62
CA GLN A 118 16.00 -12.22 4.54
C GLN A 118 16.71 -12.82 3.30
N PRO A 119 16.53 -14.11 2.95
CA PRO A 119 17.02 -14.65 1.69
C PRO A 119 16.61 -13.82 0.46
N THR A 120 15.34 -13.46 0.34
CA THR A 120 14.88 -12.63 -0.79
C THR A 120 15.49 -11.24 -0.78
N MET A 121 15.63 -10.62 0.40
CA MET A 121 16.33 -9.32 0.52
C MET A 121 17.77 -9.37 0.01
N ARG A 122 18.48 -10.49 0.23
CA ARG A 122 19.82 -10.69 -0.33
C ARG A 122 19.77 -10.86 -1.85
N ALA A 123 18.76 -11.54 -2.37
CA ALA A 123 18.57 -11.74 -3.81
C ALA A 123 18.24 -10.42 -4.54
N LEU A 124 17.52 -9.50 -3.89
CA LEU A 124 17.28 -8.13 -4.38
C LEU A 124 18.55 -7.26 -4.39
N ARG A 125 19.70 -7.81 -3.95
CA ARG A 125 21.02 -7.17 -3.97
C ARG A 125 21.07 -5.83 -3.25
N ARG A 126 20.39 -5.72 -2.11
CA ARG A 126 20.54 -4.59 -1.19
C ARG A 126 22.04 -4.38 -0.89
N HIS A 127 22.51 -3.13 -1.06
CA HIS A 127 23.90 -2.74 -0.78
C HIS A 127 24.40 -3.35 0.54
N MET A 128 25.51 -4.08 0.46
CA MET A 128 26.27 -4.64 1.59
C MET A 128 26.95 -3.57 2.46
N SER A 129 26.73 -2.28 2.17
CA SER A 129 27.34 -1.13 2.82
C SER A 129 26.42 -0.53 3.90
N GLY A 130 26.38 -1.19 5.05
CA GLY A 130 26.59 -0.53 6.34
C GLY A 130 25.45 0.25 7.03
N ASP A 131 24.49 0.89 6.36
CA ASP A 131 23.46 1.68 7.08
C ASP A 131 22.04 1.12 6.91
N ILE A 132 21.45 0.77 8.05
CA ILE A 132 20.14 0.10 8.14
C ILE A 132 18.99 1.09 7.88
N ASP A 133 19.23 2.40 7.86
CA ASP A 133 18.18 3.42 7.81
C ASP A 133 18.43 4.62 6.87
N ASN A 134 18.78 4.35 5.61
CA ASN A 134 18.83 5.39 4.57
C ASN A 134 17.44 5.90 4.14
N PHE A 135 16.37 5.24 4.57
CA PHE A 135 15.01 5.51 4.12
C PHE A 135 14.59 7.00 4.18
N PRO A 136 14.86 7.77 5.27
CA PRO A 136 14.57 9.21 5.27
C PRO A 136 15.30 10.01 4.20
N ARG A 137 16.56 9.67 3.93
CA ARG A 137 17.38 10.33 2.91
C ARG A 137 16.84 10.02 1.53
N ASP A 138 16.53 8.76 1.26
CA ASP A 138 16.01 8.31 -0.03
C ASP A 138 14.64 8.95 -0.34
N VAL A 139 13.77 9.08 0.68
CA VAL A 139 12.50 9.81 0.55
C VAL A 139 12.74 11.29 0.23
N ALA A 140 13.66 11.94 0.94
CA ALA A 140 13.97 13.35 0.71
C ALA A 140 14.54 13.59 -0.69
N GLU A 141 15.43 12.72 -1.16
CA GLU A 141 16.02 12.79 -2.51
C GLU A 141 14.94 12.67 -3.60
N LEU A 142 14.00 11.72 -3.47
CA LEU A 142 12.85 11.60 -4.38
C LEU A 142 12.01 12.87 -4.42
N VAL A 143 11.69 13.43 -3.25
CA VAL A 143 10.90 14.66 -3.14
C VAL A 143 11.64 15.83 -3.78
N ASP A 144 12.94 15.97 -3.53
CA ASP A 144 13.77 17.04 -4.08
C ASP A 144 13.84 16.99 -5.62
N TRP A 145 13.95 15.80 -6.21
CA TRP A 145 13.88 15.63 -7.68
C TRP A 145 12.50 15.96 -8.24
N PHE A 146 11.42 15.47 -7.62
CA PHE A 146 10.06 15.79 -8.06
C PHE A 146 9.70 17.25 -7.86
N ASP A 147 10.37 17.94 -6.93
CA ASP A 147 10.21 19.36 -6.70
C ASP A 147 11.14 20.26 -7.52
N ALA A 148 12.11 19.67 -8.21
CA ALA A 148 13.15 20.37 -8.96
C ALA A 148 13.88 21.42 -8.12
N ARG A 149 14.24 21.07 -6.86
CA ARG A 149 14.83 22.03 -5.90
C ARG A 149 16.18 22.60 -6.32
N ASP A 150 17.04 21.77 -6.90
CA ASP A 150 18.30 22.21 -7.51
C ASP A 150 18.08 22.32 -9.02
N PRO A 151 18.11 23.51 -9.65
CA PRO A 151 17.84 23.67 -11.09
C PRO A 151 18.88 23.00 -12.01
N ASN A 152 20.08 22.65 -11.51
CA ASN A 152 21.12 22.02 -12.31
C ASN A 152 21.79 20.84 -11.58
N PRO A 153 21.03 19.78 -11.26
CA PRO A 153 21.56 18.65 -10.53
C PRO A 153 22.50 17.83 -11.42
N HIS A 154 23.56 17.29 -10.82
CA HIS A 154 24.48 16.38 -11.49
C HIS A 154 23.81 15.09 -11.98
N VAL A 155 22.82 14.60 -11.23
CA VAL A 155 21.99 13.43 -11.56
C VAL A 155 20.53 13.81 -11.39
N ARG A 156 19.69 13.47 -12.37
CA ARG A 156 18.24 13.65 -12.31
C ARG A 156 17.51 12.49 -12.98
N PRO A 157 16.30 12.14 -12.50
CA PRO A 157 15.44 11.18 -13.19
C PRO A 157 14.93 11.76 -14.50
N VAL A 158 15.00 10.97 -15.58
CA VAL A 158 14.45 11.35 -16.90
C VAL A 158 13.64 10.18 -17.46
N PRO A 159 12.30 10.27 -17.51
CA PRO A 159 11.42 11.34 -16.99
C PRO A 159 11.34 11.32 -15.44
N GLY A 160 10.69 12.31 -14.84
CA GLY A 160 10.45 12.36 -13.38
C GLY A 160 10.85 13.65 -12.72
N TYR A 161 11.90 14.31 -13.21
CA TYR A 161 12.40 15.53 -12.60
C TYR A 161 11.42 16.70 -12.76
N GLY A 162 10.97 17.29 -11.64
CA GLY A 162 9.99 18.38 -11.63
C GLY A 162 8.53 17.98 -11.88
N GLU A 163 8.21 16.67 -11.94
CA GLU A 163 6.87 16.16 -12.27
C GLU A 163 5.83 16.36 -11.15
N LYS A 164 6.23 16.85 -9.96
CA LYS A 164 5.34 17.12 -8.80
C LYS A 164 4.43 15.94 -8.41
N ILE A 165 4.91 14.71 -8.60
CA ILE A 165 4.17 13.49 -8.28
C ILE A 165 3.83 13.45 -6.78
N PRO A 166 2.56 13.21 -6.38
CA PRO A 166 2.18 13.01 -4.99
C PRO A 166 2.98 11.88 -4.32
N VAL A 167 3.71 12.21 -3.26
CA VAL A 167 4.48 11.25 -2.45
C VAL A 167 3.78 11.02 -1.12
N TRP A 168 3.55 9.75 -0.78
CA TRP A 168 2.92 9.31 0.46
C TRP A 168 3.87 8.46 1.27
N LEU A 169 3.89 8.66 2.59
CA LEU A 169 4.57 7.73 3.48
C LEU A 169 3.58 6.72 4.06
N LEU A 170 3.92 5.45 3.92
CA LEU A 170 3.18 4.36 4.53
C LEU A 170 3.90 3.85 5.77
N GLY A 171 3.11 3.42 6.75
CA GLY A 171 3.67 2.81 7.94
C GLY A 171 2.70 2.01 8.76
N SER A 172 3.27 1.04 9.47
CA SER A 172 2.64 0.26 10.54
C SER A 172 3.31 0.53 11.89
N SER A 173 4.08 1.61 12.01
CA SER A 173 4.80 2.01 13.22
C SER A 173 4.79 3.53 13.42
N LEU A 174 5.17 3.96 14.62
CA LEU A 174 5.29 5.37 14.97
C LEU A 174 6.39 6.11 14.19
N TYR A 175 7.39 5.38 13.69
CA TYR A 175 8.51 5.97 12.94
C TYR A 175 8.02 6.66 11.66
N SER A 176 7.25 5.96 10.82
CA SER A 176 6.73 6.55 9.57
C SER A 176 5.80 7.73 9.83
N ALA A 177 5.05 7.71 10.95
CA ALA A 177 4.21 8.82 11.37
C ALA A 177 5.05 10.07 11.70
N GLN A 178 6.17 9.90 12.42
CA GLN A 178 7.10 11.00 12.72
C GLN A 178 7.77 11.54 11.46
N LEU A 179 8.25 10.65 10.59
CA LEU A 179 8.92 11.06 9.35
C LEU A 179 7.96 11.83 8.42
N ALA A 180 6.72 11.34 8.25
CA ALA A 180 5.71 12.02 7.44
C ALA A 180 5.37 13.40 7.98
N ALA A 181 5.28 13.53 9.31
CA ALA A 181 5.04 14.79 9.98
C ALA A 181 6.20 15.77 9.79
N GLN A 182 7.44 15.30 9.91
CA GLN A 182 8.64 16.13 9.77
C GLN A 182 8.84 16.65 8.33
N LEU A 183 8.56 15.81 7.33
CA LEU A 183 8.68 16.17 5.91
C LEU A 183 7.45 16.90 5.36
N GLY A 184 6.37 17.00 6.15
CA GLY A 184 5.11 17.59 5.70
C GLY A 184 4.49 16.83 4.54
N LEU A 185 4.50 15.49 4.61
CA LEU A 185 3.93 14.59 3.60
C LEU A 185 2.61 13.97 4.09
N PRO A 186 1.73 13.56 3.17
CA PRO A 186 0.55 12.78 3.53
C PRO A 186 0.93 11.39 4.04
N PHE A 187 0.17 10.88 5.01
CA PHE A 187 0.48 9.65 5.74
C PHE A 187 -0.61 8.60 5.59
N ALA A 188 -0.25 7.36 5.28
CA ALA A 188 -1.17 6.24 5.23
C ALA A 188 -0.79 5.16 6.25
N PHE A 189 -1.65 4.92 7.24
CA PHE A 189 -1.40 3.97 8.32
C PHE A 189 -2.00 2.59 8.03
N ALA A 190 -1.17 1.55 8.10
CA ALA A 190 -1.56 0.16 7.84
C ALA A 190 -2.23 -0.50 9.07
N SER A 191 -3.43 -0.04 9.42
CA SER A 191 -4.19 -0.55 10.58
C SER A 191 -4.55 -2.03 10.47
N HIS A 192 -4.69 -2.56 9.25
CA HIS A 192 -4.91 -3.99 9.01
C HIS A 192 -3.75 -4.88 9.48
N PHE A 193 -2.54 -4.33 9.65
CA PHE A 193 -1.38 -5.02 10.21
C PHE A 193 -1.10 -4.63 11.68
N ALA A 194 -1.27 -3.35 12.01
CA ALA A 194 -0.88 -2.78 13.31
C ALA A 194 -2.03 -1.98 13.98
N PRO A 195 -3.19 -2.62 14.22
CA PRO A 195 -4.41 -1.92 14.64
C PRO A 195 -4.24 -1.17 15.98
N ASP A 196 -3.55 -1.78 16.95
CA ASP A 196 -3.35 -1.21 18.29
C ASP A 196 -2.57 0.11 18.28
N MET A 197 -1.77 0.35 17.24
CA MET A 197 -0.96 1.55 17.09
C MET A 197 -1.66 2.68 16.32
N LEU A 198 -2.85 2.45 15.76
CA LEU A 198 -3.54 3.40 14.87
C LEU A 198 -3.69 4.79 15.49
N HIS A 199 -4.35 4.86 16.65
CA HIS A 199 -4.66 6.15 17.28
C HIS A 199 -3.40 6.89 17.73
N GLN A 200 -2.40 6.16 18.25
CA GLN A 200 -1.12 6.75 18.65
C GLN A 200 -0.35 7.29 17.44
N ALA A 201 -0.30 6.55 16.33
CA ALA A 201 0.36 6.99 15.10
C ALA A 201 -0.32 8.24 14.49
N LEU A 202 -1.65 8.25 14.42
CA LEU A 202 -2.40 9.41 13.93
C LEU A 202 -2.24 10.63 14.83
N HIS A 203 -2.26 10.45 16.14
CA HIS A 203 -2.01 11.53 17.10
C HIS A 203 -0.61 12.11 16.89
N LEU A 204 0.41 11.25 16.83
CA LEU A 204 1.80 11.65 16.64
C LEU A 204 2.03 12.38 15.31
N TYR A 205 1.44 11.89 14.21
CA TYR A 205 1.49 12.54 12.90
C TYR A 205 0.88 13.94 12.95
N ARG A 206 -0.33 14.07 13.49
CA ARG A 206 -1.07 15.35 13.52
C ARG A 206 -0.43 16.37 14.44
N THR A 207 0.03 15.96 15.63
CA THR A 207 0.63 16.85 16.63
C THR A 207 1.98 17.40 16.17
N ASN A 208 2.77 16.60 15.44
CA ASN A 208 4.12 16.99 15.02
C ASN A 208 4.19 17.48 13.57
N PHE A 209 3.04 17.60 12.87
CA PHE A 209 3.00 17.93 11.46
C PHE A 209 3.61 19.31 11.19
N LYS A 210 4.59 19.36 10.29
CA LYS A 210 5.19 20.59 9.79
C LYS A 210 4.67 20.81 8.36
N PRO A 211 3.95 21.92 8.09
CA PRO A 211 3.55 22.26 6.72
C PRO A 211 4.74 22.30 5.76
N SER A 212 4.52 21.88 4.53
CA SER A 212 5.49 21.92 3.43
C SER A 212 4.86 22.57 2.20
N GLU A 213 5.67 22.83 1.16
CA GLU A 213 5.17 23.29 -0.14
C GLU A 213 4.15 22.33 -0.77
N ARG A 214 4.17 21.05 -0.36
CA ARG A 214 3.28 20.01 -0.87
C ARG A 214 1.99 19.86 -0.06
N LEU A 215 2.00 20.26 1.21
CA LEU A 215 0.88 19.99 2.11
C LEU A 215 0.81 20.99 3.28
N GLU A 216 -0.23 21.82 3.29
CA GLU A 216 -0.43 22.85 4.31
C GLU A 216 -0.92 22.32 5.66
N LYS A 217 -1.65 21.21 5.66
CA LYS A 217 -2.31 20.64 6.85
C LYS A 217 -2.19 19.12 6.84
N PRO A 218 -2.13 18.45 8.01
CA PRO A 218 -1.96 17.01 8.07
C PRO A 218 -3.08 16.30 7.31
N TYR A 219 -2.71 15.40 6.39
CA TYR A 219 -3.63 14.59 5.61
C TYR A 219 -3.28 13.11 5.78
N ALA A 220 -4.22 12.34 6.32
CA ALA A 220 -3.99 10.95 6.66
C ALA A 220 -5.04 10.03 6.06
N MET A 221 -4.61 8.82 5.69
CA MET A 221 -5.45 7.70 5.28
C MET A 221 -5.22 6.52 6.23
N VAL A 222 -6.25 5.70 6.43
CA VAL A 222 -6.17 4.47 7.24
C VAL A 222 -6.52 3.29 6.35
N CYS A 223 -5.60 2.33 6.26
CA CYS A 223 -5.82 1.10 5.51
C CYS A 223 -6.41 0.03 6.44
N ILE A 224 -7.66 -0.35 6.20
CA ILE A 224 -8.41 -1.35 6.97
C ILE A 224 -8.79 -2.54 6.08
N ASN A 225 -8.90 -3.73 6.67
CA ASN A 225 -9.46 -4.88 5.99
C ASN A 225 -10.99 -4.84 6.09
N ILE A 226 -11.67 -5.04 4.95
CA ILE A 226 -13.12 -5.09 4.87
C ILE A 226 -13.52 -6.39 4.17
N ILE A 227 -14.40 -7.16 4.80
CA ILE A 227 -15.09 -8.30 4.17
C ILE A 227 -16.57 -7.95 4.18
N ALA A 228 -17.16 -7.83 2.99
CA ALA A 228 -18.57 -7.50 2.83
C ALA A 228 -19.29 -8.59 2.03
N ALA A 229 -20.52 -8.89 2.43
CA ALA A 229 -21.42 -9.82 1.76
C ALA A 229 -22.88 -9.43 2.07
N ASP A 230 -23.84 -10.08 1.40
CA ASP A 230 -25.27 -9.81 1.62
C ASP A 230 -25.77 -10.24 3.00
N SER A 231 -25.01 -11.08 3.71
CA SER A 231 -25.29 -11.48 5.09
C SER A 231 -24.02 -11.57 5.95
N ASN A 232 -24.17 -11.37 7.27
CA ASN A 232 -23.07 -11.57 8.22
C ASN A 232 -22.52 -12.99 8.17
N ARG A 233 -23.38 -13.99 7.95
CA ARG A 233 -22.97 -15.40 7.81
C ARG A 233 -22.02 -15.56 6.62
N ASP A 234 -22.35 -14.98 5.47
CA ASP A 234 -21.55 -15.10 4.27
C ASP A 234 -20.25 -14.29 4.40
N ALA A 235 -20.29 -13.11 5.04
CA ALA A 235 -19.09 -12.34 5.34
C ALA A 235 -18.15 -13.11 6.28
N GLU A 236 -18.69 -13.74 7.33
CA GLU A 236 -17.92 -14.60 8.23
C GLU A 236 -17.33 -15.81 7.51
N PHE A 237 -18.07 -16.41 6.58
CA PHE A 237 -17.59 -17.52 5.76
C PHE A 237 -16.44 -17.07 4.84
N LEU A 238 -16.60 -15.98 4.09
CA LEU A 238 -15.56 -15.43 3.23
C LEU A 238 -14.29 -15.04 4.00
N PHE A 239 -14.46 -14.50 5.21
CA PHE A 239 -13.34 -14.14 6.09
C PHE A 239 -12.47 -15.35 6.45
N THR A 240 -13.01 -16.58 6.43
CA THR A 240 -12.23 -17.78 6.73
C THR A 240 -11.04 -17.96 5.79
N SER A 241 -11.12 -17.57 4.52
CA SER A 241 -9.97 -17.63 3.59
C SER A 241 -8.78 -16.81 4.09
N MET A 242 -9.03 -15.58 4.56
CA MET A 242 -7.97 -14.72 5.09
C MET A 242 -7.40 -15.28 6.40
N GLN A 243 -8.26 -15.84 7.25
CA GLN A 243 -7.81 -16.49 8.49
C GLN A 243 -6.92 -17.70 8.19
N GLN A 244 -7.26 -18.51 7.18
CA GLN A 244 -6.43 -19.65 6.76
C GLN A 244 -5.08 -19.20 6.19
N ALA A 245 -5.06 -18.15 5.35
CA ALA A 245 -3.83 -17.56 4.84
C ALA A 245 -2.91 -17.09 5.98
N PHE A 246 -3.47 -16.44 7.00
CA PHE A 246 -2.70 -15.96 8.15
C PHE A 246 -2.14 -17.09 9.02
N VAL A 247 -2.91 -18.19 9.19
CA VAL A 247 -2.41 -19.40 9.86
C VAL A 247 -1.25 -20.02 9.09
N LYS A 248 -1.34 -20.11 7.75
CA LYS A 248 -0.24 -20.62 6.92
C LYS A 248 1.02 -19.76 7.07
N LEU A 249 0.88 -18.44 7.01
CA LEU A 249 2.00 -17.50 7.17
C LEU A 249 2.71 -17.68 8.52
N ARG A 250 1.94 -17.79 9.63
CA ARG A 250 2.49 -18.04 10.96
C ARG A 250 3.21 -19.39 11.09
N ARG A 251 2.86 -20.36 10.26
CA ARG A 251 3.49 -21.69 10.19
C ARG A 251 4.68 -21.73 9.22
N GLY A 252 5.07 -20.59 8.64
CA GLY A 252 6.18 -20.49 7.70
C GLY A 252 5.83 -20.85 6.26
N GLY A 253 4.54 -20.98 5.92
CA GLY A 253 4.08 -21.18 4.55
C GLY A 253 3.78 -19.85 3.84
N ASP A 254 4.23 -19.73 2.60
CA ASP A 254 4.10 -18.59 1.68
C ASP A 254 3.13 -18.85 0.51
N GLY A 255 2.48 -20.02 0.51
CA GLY A 255 1.57 -20.47 -0.53
C GLY A 255 0.18 -19.79 -0.53
N PRO A 256 -0.61 -19.98 -1.60
CA PRO A 256 -1.92 -19.37 -1.79
C PRO A 256 -2.90 -19.51 -0.62
N ALA A 257 -3.76 -18.50 -0.46
CA ALA A 257 -4.92 -18.60 0.43
C ALA A 257 -5.84 -19.74 -0.01
N SER A 258 -6.24 -20.57 0.93
CA SER A 258 -7.22 -21.63 0.69
C SER A 258 -8.62 -21.03 0.49
N ALA A 259 -9.47 -21.74 -0.25
CA ALA A 259 -10.88 -21.39 -0.38
C ALA A 259 -11.59 -21.36 0.99
N ALA A 260 -12.66 -20.57 1.08
CA ALA A 260 -13.43 -20.42 2.32
C ALA A 260 -13.93 -21.78 2.80
N GLY A 261 -13.80 -22.04 4.11
CA GLY A 261 -14.14 -23.34 4.71
C GLY A 261 -13.13 -24.47 4.53
N GLY A 262 -11.92 -24.21 3.99
CA GLY A 262 -10.83 -25.20 3.85
C GLY A 262 -10.24 -25.78 5.16
N GLU A 263 -9.21 -26.62 5.04
CA GLU A 263 -8.63 -27.57 6.04
C GLU A 263 -8.31 -27.03 7.46
N TYR A 264 -8.34 -25.73 7.71
CA TYR A 264 -7.99 -25.13 9.01
C TYR A 264 -9.18 -24.52 9.77
N ALA A 265 -10.42 -24.91 9.46
CA ALA A 265 -11.64 -24.40 10.11
C ALA A 265 -11.62 -24.46 11.65
N SER A 266 -10.88 -25.40 12.26
CA SER A 266 -10.73 -25.52 13.72
C SER A 266 -9.73 -24.52 14.33
N ALA A 267 -8.67 -24.12 13.61
CA ALA A 267 -7.69 -23.12 14.05
C ALA A 267 -8.22 -21.68 13.96
N VAL A 268 -9.24 -21.48 13.11
CA VAL A 268 -9.93 -20.20 12.86
C VAL A 268 -10.67 -19.66 14.08
N VAL A 269 -11.10 -20.51 15.01
CA VAL A 269 -11.84 -20.11 16.23
C VAL A 269 -10.97 -19.26 17.18
N SER A 270 -9.67 -19.54 17.26
CA SER A 270 -8.72 -18.81 18.15
C SER A 270 -8.38 -17.40 17.63
N LEU A 271 -8.45 -17.17 16.31
CA LEU A 271 -8.16 -15.87 15.69
C LEU A 271 -9.32 -14.86 15.80
N ARG A 272 -10.55 -15.31 16.10
CA ARG A 272 -11.70 -14.42 16.32
C ARG A 272 -11.47 -13.42 17.47
N THR A 273 -10.75 -13.83 18.52
CA THR A 273 -10.45 -12.99 19.68
C THR A 273 -9.42 -11.90 19.35
N VAL A 274 -8.41 -12.23 18.53
CA VAL A 274 -7.36 -11.28 18.11
C VAL A 274 -7.95 -10.21 17.17
N TRP A 275 -8.85 -10.58 16.28
CA TRP A 275 -9.45 -9.64 15.31
C TRP A 275 -10.51 -8.73 15.93
N ARG A 276 -11.24 -9.19 16.97
CA ARG A 276 -12.14 -8.32 17.75
C ARG A 276 -11.37 -7.31 18.62
N ALA A 277 -10.20 -7.69 19.14
CA ALA A 277 -9.32 -6.77 19.87
C ALA A 277 -8.71 -5.69 18.96
N ALA A 278 -8.49 -6.00 17.68
CA ALA A 278 -7.97 -5.11 16.65
C ALA A 278 -8.93 -4.02 16.13
N GLY A 279 -10.08 -3.80 16.79
CA GLY A 279 -11.00 -2.70 16.44
C GLY A 279 -11.81 -2.89 15.15
N ALA A 280 -11.95 -4.12 14.66
CA ALA A 280 -12.93 -4.44 13.61
C ALA A 280 -14.35 -4.44 14.20
N GLU A 281 -14.83 -3.26 14.59
CA GLU A 281 -16.23 -3.07 14.97
C GLU A 281 -17.12 -3.17 13.73
N HIS A 282 -18.25 -3.85 13.90
CA HIS A 282 -19.25 -4.03 12.85
C HIS A 282 -19.82 -2.66 12.42
N VAL A 283 -19.48 -2.19 11.22
CA VAL A 283 -20.27 -1.15 10.58
C VAL A 283 -21.43 -1.84 9.87
N ALA A 284 -22.50 -2.08 10.62
CA ALA A 284 -23.79 -2.44 10.04
C ALA A 284 -24.34 -1.21 9.32
N GLY A 285 -24.13 -1.12 8.01
CA GLY A 285 -24.85 -0.18 7.16
C GLY A 285 -26.34 -0.50 7.24
N ARG A 286 -27.11 0.30 7.99
CA ARG A 286 -28.56 0.32 7.80
C ARG A 286 -28.83 0.97 6.46
N ARG A 287 -29.69 0.28 5.67
CA ARG A 287 -30.21 0.73 4.38
C ARG A 287 -30.81 2.14 4.46
#